data_AF-A0A2V5N462-F1
#
_entry.id   AF-A0A2V5N462-F1
#
_cell.length_a   1.000
_cell.length_b   1.000
_cell.length_c   1.000
_cell.angle_alpha   90.00
_cell.angle_beta   90.00
_cell.angle_gamma   90.00
#
_symmetry.space_group_name_H-M   'P 1'
#
loop_
_entity.id
_entity.type
_entity.pdbx_description
1 polymer ?
#
loop_
_entity_poly.entity_id
_entity_poly.type
_entity_poly.pdbx_seq_one_letter_code
_entity_poly.pdbx_strand_id
1 'polypeptide(L)'
;YELGQQLKKREVVLEEKKRLNKQCRDKLDELRSPRLLEARIKHLNLGLVLPQQAQIVRLPEPLPKPPADTTEVLGRDALFAQQHDLNPIYRRPCRRRMRNRSARAVGNSVAMVRKRQHRRLCWVAFFLGMAFTALGYRLVDLQVLRHEALSVEAQKNTRSAFAHEPRRGDIRDVRGNLWATSVMVKTVVADPFLLHDRPAEMARALAPLLEMNEADLVRLLQLKFRLDDKGKTLTNRFVVLKRKVPVESWQQIQSKISQLYSVPKGKKISSTERAALADLRAAITAEDGQQRIYPHYQLAAHVLGFVGSDEQASNGGWILSPGREGLELRFDKVLSGSRGWRVTEVDRRRREVVAFREQEVAARPGLNLVLTLDMRVQQILEEELAEAMRKHAPISATAIAVRPRTGEILALANLPTFDPNNIKDSTDDLRRNRAITDTAEPGSDRLPGRHF
;
A
#
# COMPACT_ATOMS: atom_id res chain seq x y z
N TYR A 1 72.54 -18.25 -14.27
CA TYR A 1 72.25 -17.81 -15.65
C TYR A 1 70.86 -18.25 -16.12
N GLU A 2 70.49 -19.52 -15.93
CA GLU A 2 69.17 -20.05 -16.35
C GLU A 2 67.95 -19.38 -15.70
N LEU A 3 68.02 -19.08 -14.39
CA LEU A 3 66.94 -18.37 -13.68
C LEU A 3 66.67 -16.97 -14.26
N GLY A 4 67.73 -16.26 -14.67
CA GLY A 4 67.61 -14.94 -15.30
C GLY A 4 66.94 -15.02 -16.67
N GLN A 5 67.19 -16.09 -17.45
CA GLN A 5 66.49 -16.32 -18.71
C GLN A 5 65.00 -16.68 -18.51
N GLN A 6 64.68 -17.45 -17.45
CA GLN A 6 63.29 -17.76 -17.12
C GLN A 6 62.51 -16.54 -16.66
N LEU A 7 63.12 -15.65 -15.87
CA LEU A 7 62.49 -14.38 -15.46
C LEU A 7 62.22 -13.49 -16.66
N LYS A 8 63.19 -13.34 -17.57
CA LYS A 8 63.03 -12.53 -18.79
C LYS A 8 61.91 -13.08 -19.69
N LYS A 9 61.79 -14.41 -19.82
CA LYS A 9 60.67 -15.04 -20.54
C LYS A 9 59.32 -14.77 -19.88
N ARG A 10 59.24 -14.82 -18.54
CA ARG A 10 58.00 -14.55 -17.80
C ARG A 10 57.59 -13.08 -17.87
N GLU A 11 58.53 -12.16 -17.87
CA GLU A 11 58.26 -10.72 -18.05
C GLU A 11 57.67 -10.42 -19.44
N VAL A 12 58.22 -11.03 -20.49
CA VAL A 12 57.68 -10.86 -21.85
C VAL A 12 56.24 -11.36 -21.93
N VAL A 13 55.95 -12.55 -21.39
CA VAL A 13 54.59 -13.12 -21.36
C VAL A 13 53.63 -12.26 -20.52
N LEU A 14 54.13 -11.68 -19.42
CA LEU A 14 53.33 -10.80 -18.56
C LEU A 14 52.96 -9.51 -19.28
N GLU A 15 53.91 -8.89 -19.99
CA GLU A 15 53.67 -7.68 -20.79
C GLU A 15 52.71 -7.94 -21.97
N GLU A 16 52.84 -9.10 -22.63
CA GLU A 16 51.90 -9.51 -23.68
C GLU A 16 50.47 -9.67 -23.12
N LYS A 17 50.31 -10.36 -21.98
CA LYS A 17 49.01 -10.51 -21.33
C LYS A 17 48.42 -9.17 -20.87
N LYS A 18 49.25 -8.24 -20.37
CA LYS A 18 48.80 -6.89 -20.01
C LYS A 18 48.29 -6.13 -21.24
N ARG A 19 48.99 -6.20 -22.38
CA ARG A 19 48.55 -5.59 -23.64
C ARG A 19 47.21 -6.17 -24.10
N LEU A 20 47.05 -7.49 -24.07
CA LEU A 20 45.81 -8.16 -24.48
C LEU A 20 44.64 -7.76 -23.56
N ASN A 21 44.88 -7.70 -22.25
CA ASN A 21 43.86 -7.29 -21.28
C ASN A 21 43.45 -5.81 -21.47
N LYS A 22 44.42 -4.94 -21.81
CA LYS A 22 44.13 -3.55 -22.18
C LYS A 22 43.26 -3.48 -23.43
N GLN A 23 43.59 -4.21 -24.50
CA GLN A 23 42.75 -4.26 -25.72
C GLN A 23 41.34 -4.76 -25.44
N CYS A 24 41.18 -5.79 -24.61
CA CYS A 24 39.86 -6.30 -24.20
C CYS A 24 39.06 -5.26 -23.40
N ARG A 25 39.72 -4.49 -22.52
CA ARG A 25 39.08 -3.39 -21.79
C ARG A 25 38.64 -2.26 -22.72
N ASP A 26 39.54 -1.81 -23.60
CA ASP A 26 39.23 -0.74 -24.55
C ASP A 26 38.05 -1.14 -25.45
N LYS A 27 38.01 -2.40 -25.90
CA LYS A 27 36.88 -2.95 -26.68
C LYS A 27 35.59 -3.08 -25.87
N LEU A 28 35.69 -3.41 -24.59
CA LEU A 28 34.53 -3.46 -23.68
C LEU A 28 33.97 -2.05 -23.43
N ASP A 29 34.84 -1.06 -23.26
CA ASP A 29 34.45 0.33 -23.05
C ASP A 29 33.82 0.93 -24.32
N GLU A 30 34.34 0.57 -25.50
CA GLU A 30 33.72 0.89 -26.79
C GLU A 30 32.31 0.28 -26.89
N LEU A 31 32.14 -1.00 -26.54
CA LEU A 31 30.83 -1.68 -26.52
C LEU A 31 29.86 -1.11 -25.48
N ARG A 32 30.38 -0.58 -24.37
CA ARG A 32 29.59 0.06 -23.30
C ARG A 32 29.27 1.53 -23.60
N SER A 33 29.88 2.12 -24.63
CA SER A 33 29.60 3.50 -24.99
C SER A 33 28.11 3.67 -25.30
N PRO A 34 27.44 4.72 -24.78
CA PRO A 34 25.99 4.87 -24.88
C PRO A 34 25.47 4.82 -26.32
N ARG A 35 26.23 5.41 -27.25
CA ARG A 35 25.87 5.50 -28.67
C ARG A 35 25.84 4.14 -29.38
N LEU A 36 26.82 3.27 -29.13
CA LEU A 36 26.87 1.94 -29.73
C LEU A 36 25.86 0.99 -29.08
N LEU A 37 25.63 1.14 -27.77
CA LEU A 37 24.62 0.37 -27.05
C LEU A 37 23.21 0.70 -27.55
N GLU A 38 22.87 1.98 -27.71
CA GLU A 38 21.58 2.43 -28.26
C GLU A 38 21.36 1.94 -29.70
N ALA A 39 22.39 2.05 -30.55
CA ALA A 39 22.33 1.55 -31.93
C ALA A 39 22.10 0.02 -31.98
N ARG A 40 22.71 -0.74 -31.05
CA ARG A 40 22.57 -2.20 -30.98
C ARG A 40 21.21 -2.62 -30.41
N ILE A 41 20.69 -1.91 -29.40
CA ILE A 41 19.35 -2.14 -28.84
C ILE A 41 18.29 -1.91 -29.93
N LYS A 42 18.44 -0.84 -30.72
CA LYS A 42 17.57 -0.54 -31.86
C LYS A 42 17.68 -1.60 -32.97
N HIS A 43 18.89 -2.07 -33.29
CA HIS A 43 19.11 -3.10 -34.31
C HIS A 43 18.58 -4.48 -33.89
N LEU A 44 18.66 -4.82 -32.60
CA LEU A 44 18.21 -6.12 -32.08
C LEU A 44 16.74 -6.14 -31.67
N ASN A 45 16.03 -5.02 -31.83
CA ASN A 45 14.61 -4.85 -31.49
C ASN A 45 14.25 -5.36 -30.08
N LEU A 46 15.20 -5.24 -29.16
CA LEU A 46 15.04 -5.63 -27.76
C LEU A 46 14.24 -4.49 -27.12
N GLY A 47 12.96 -4.73 -26.82
CA GLY A 47 12.04 -3.77 -26.16
C GLY A 47 12.42 -3.44 -24.71
N LEU A 48 13.71 -3.27 -24.43
CA LEU A 48 14.27 -2.93 -23.13
C LEU A 48 14.28 -1.41 -23.01
N VAL A 49 13.21 -0.86 -22.44
CA VAL A 49 13.24 0.50 -21.89
C VAL A 49 14.24 0.47 -20.73
N LEU A 50 15.31 1.24 -20.82
CA LEU A 50 16.28 1.39 -19.73
C LEU A 50 15.55 1.87 -18.45
N PRO A 51 15.87 1.31 -17.26
CA PRO A 51 15.36 1.87 -16.02
C PRO A 51 15.77 3.34 -15.95
N GLN A 52 14.81 4.23 -15.67
CA GLN A 52 15.10 5.64 -15.45
C GLN A 52 16.22 5.76 -14.40
N GLN A 53 17.24 6.56 -14.69
CA GLN A 53 18.40 6.81 -13.82
C GLN A 53 18.04 7.32 -12.40
N ALA A 54 16.76 7.54 -12.11
CA ALA A 54 16.23 7.95 -10.82
C ALA A 54 16.05 6.82 -9.78
N GLN A 55 16.39 5.56 -10.08
CA GLN A 55 16.18 4.42 -9.15
C GLN A 55 17.43 3.89 -8.43
N ILE A 56 18.58 4.57 -8.57
CA ILE A 56 19.80 4.24 -7.82
C ILE A 56 20.20 5.48 -7.03
N VAL A 57 20.04 5.43 -5.71
CA VAL A 57 20.60 6.47 -4.83
C VAL A 57 22.06 6.13 -4.57
N ARG A 58 22.97 6.98 -5.06
CA ARG A 58 24.33 7.11 -4.51
C ARG A 58 24.31 8.26 -3.51
N LEU A 59 25.02 8.14 -2.39
CA LEU A 59 25.11 9.16 -1.34
C LEU A 59 25.49 10.53 -1.96
N PRO A 60 24.67 11.59 -1.81
CA PRO A 60 25.05 12.93 -2.20
C PRO A 60 25.87 13.62 -1.09
N GLU A 61 26.92 14.34 -1.48
CA GLU A 61 27.60 15.31 -0.60
C GLU A 61 26.62 16.44 -0.20
N PRO A 62 26.73 16.99 1.03
CA PRO A 62 25.83 18.03 1.51
C PRO A 62 26.13 19.38 0.83
N LEU A 63 25.10 19.97 0.21
CA LEU A 63 25.13 21.35 -0.30
C LEU A 63 24.99 22.37 0.85
N PRO A 64 25.61 23.57 0.72
CA PRO A 64 25.59 24.59 1.77
C PRO A 64 24.22 25.26 1.89
N LYS A 65 23.86 25.66 3.11
CA LYS A 65 22.64 26.43 3.41
C LYS A 65 22.72 27.86 2.86
N PRO A 66 21.62 28.42 2.32
CA PRO A 66 21.52 29.85 2.08
C PRO A 66 21.26 30.63 3.38
N PRO A 67 21.64 31.92 3.44
CA PRO A 67 21.65 32.71 4.67
C PRO A 67 20.26 33.19 5.11
N ALA A 68 20.20 33.58 6.38
CA ALA A 68 19.04 34.14 7.07
C ALA A 68 18.97 35.69 6.95
N ASP A 69 17.77 36.18 7.27
CA ASP A 69 17.30 37.56 7.52
C ASP A 69 16.88 38.45 6.35
N THR A 70 15.61 38.88 6.37
CA THR A 70 15.23 40.18 6.96
C THR A 70 13.71 40.37 7.04
N THR A 71 13.25 40.79 8.21
CA THR A 71 11.95 41.39 8.54
C THR A 71 12.02 42.92 8.43
N GLU A 72 10.98 43.58 7.89
CA GLU A 72 10.50 44.95 8.18
C GLU A 72 9.20 45.17 7.33
N VAL A 73 7.98 45.46 7.81
CA VAL A 73 7.38 46.52 8.68
C VAL A 73 6.81 47.72 7.88
N LEU A 74 5.60 48.18 8.30
CA LEU A 74 4.78 49.37 7.88
C LEU A 74 3.89 49.18 6.64
N GLY A 75 2.67 49.71 6.52
CA GLY A 75 1.87 50.62 7.35
C GLY A 75 0.66 51.14 6.54
N ARG A 76 -0.48 51.26 7.21
CA ARG A 76 -1.67 52.15 7.07
C ARG A 76 -1.91 53.09 5.85
N ASP A 77 -3.22 53.15 5.52
CA ASP A 77 -4.08 54.32 5.24
C ASP A 77 -4.55 54.72 3.81
N ALA A 78 -5.90 54.78 3.71
CA ALA A 78 -6.76 55.85 3.18
C ALA A 78 -7.12 56.02 1.67
N LEU A 79 -8.45 56.01 1.46
CA LEU A 79 -9.30 56.91 0.64
C LEU A 79 -9.15 56.92 -0.90
N PHE A 80 -10.25 56.67 -1.61
CA PHE A 80 -10.79 57.56 -2.65
C PHE A 80 -12.29 57.27 -2.93
N ALA A 81 -13.03 58.36 -3.16
CA ALA A 81 -14.47 58.46 -3.39
C ALA A 81 -14.83 58.43 -4.89
N GLN A 82 -16.08 58.09 -5.24
CA GLN A 82 -16.94 58.96 -6.06
C GLN A 82 -18.37 58.43 -6.25
N GLN A 83 -19.33 59.34 -6.09
CA GLN A 83 -20.76 59.27 -6.40
C GLN A 83 -21.04 59.35 -7.91
N HIS A 84 -22.19 58.85 -8.36
CA HIS A 84 -23.04 59.58 -9.30
C HIS A 84 -24.51 59.19 -9.16
N ASP A 85 -25.35 60.15 -9.50
CA ASP A 85 -26.69 60.41 -9.00
C ASP A 85 -27.66 60.61 -10.20
N LEU A 86 -28.97 60.57 -9.93
CA LEU A 86 -30.10 61.21 -10.66
C LEU A 86 -30.95 60.47 -11.74
N ASN A 87 -32.25 60.39 -11.40
CA ASN A 87 -33.45 60.94 -12.09
C ASN A 87 -34.52 60.06 -12.82
N PRO A 88 -35.81 60.51 -12.85
CA PRO A 88 -37.01 59.66 -12.97
C PRO A 88 -38.06 60.12 -14.04
N ILE A 89 -39.26 59.48 -14.01
CA ILE A 89 -40.61 59.92 -14.49
C ILE A 89 -41.00 59.69 -15.97
N TYR A 90 -42.14 59.01 -16.25
CA TYR A 90 -43.36 59.58 -16.90
C TYR A 90 -44.59 58.63 -16.98
N ARG A 91 -45.76 59.29 -17.07
CA ARG A 91 -47.19 58.90 -16.90
C ARG A 91 -47.84 58.14 -18.10
N ARG A 92 -48.98 57.44 -17.91
CA ARG A 92 -50.40 57.90 -18.14
C ARG A 92 -51.45 56.75 -18.15
N PRO A 93 -52.76 57.06 -17.92
CA PRO A 93 -53.91 56.12 -17.90
C PRO A 93 -54.90 56.30 -19.08
N CYS A 94 -55.89 55.40 -19.25
CA CYS A 94 -57.19 55.74 -19.87
C CYS A 94 -58.32 54.71 -19.63
N ARG A 95 -59.56 55.22 -19.48
CA ARG A 95 -60.85 54.51 -19.37
C ARG A 95 -61.49 54.30 -20.76
N ARG A 96 -62.35 53.28 -20.90
CA ARG A 96 -63.54 53.35 -21.77
C ARG A 96 -64.69 52.47 -21.27
N ARG A 97 -65.91 52.95 -21.53
CA ARG A 97 -67.23 52.48 -21.04
C ARG A 97 -68.14 52.27 -22.25
N MET A 98 -69.00 51.25 -22.23
CA MET A 98 -70.32 51.07 -22.91
C MET A 98 -70.64 49.55 -22.98
N ARG A 99 -71.86 49.00 -22.94
CA ARG A 99 -73.26 49.46 -22.86
C ARG A 99 -74.14 48.22 -22.54
N ASN A 100 -75.34 48.45 -22.01
CA ASN A 100 -76.37 47.45 -21.61
C ASN A 100 -76.87 46.51 -22.72
N ARG A 101 -77.40 45.34 -22.32
CA ARG A 101 -78.68 44.78 -22.79
C ARG A 101 -79.29 43.79 -21.78
N SER A 102 -80.60 43.93 -21.57
CA SER A 102 -81.51 43.16 -20.73
C SER A 102 -82.01 41.88 -21.42
N ALA A 103 -82.26 40.79 -20.66
CA ALA A 103 -83.42 39.91 -20.86
C ALA A 103 -83.57 38.86 -19.74
N ARG A 104 -84.77 38.86 -19.14
CA ARG A 104 -85.61 37.83 -18.51
C ARG A 104 -85.03 36.50 -17.95
N ALA A 105 -85.59 36.20 -16.78
CA ALA A 105 -85.54 34.98 -15.98
C ALA A 105 -86.23 33.76 -16.62
N VAL A 106 -85.70 32.55 -16.37
CA VAL A 106 -86.43 31.30 -16.09
C VAL A 106 -85.51 30.38 -15.27
N GLY A 107 -86.05 29.72 -14.23
CA GLY A 107 -85.50 28.44 -13.76
C GLY A 107 -84.73 28.44 -12.44
N ASN A 108 -85.46 28.61 -11.33
CA ASN A 108 -85.05 28.04 -10.05
C ASN A 108 -84.99 26.49 -10.15
N SER A 109 -84.19 25.87 -9.26
CA SER A 109 -84.27 24.48 -8.77
C SER A 109 -83.04 23.57 -8.96
N VAL A 110 -81.78 24.08 -8.89
CA VAL A 110 -80.60 23.21 -8.58
C VAL A 110 -79.56 23.91 -7.66
N ALA A 111 -79.71 25.19 -7.32
CA ALA A 111 -78.61 26.02 -6.82
C ALA A 111 -78.31 25.94 -5.30
N MET A 112 -79.03 25.14 -4.51
CA MET A 112 -78.71 24.97 -3.07
C MET A 112 -77.66 23.87 -2.80
N VAL A 113 -77.50 22.92 -3.72
CA VAL A 113 -76.47 21.86 -3.60
C VAL A 113 -75.11 22.35 -4.13
N ARG A 114 -75.10 23.22 -5.14
CA ARG A 114 -73.88 23.79 -5.77
C ARG A 114 -73.05 24.73 -4.88
N LYS A 115 -73.64 25.67 -4.11
CA LYS A 115 -72.86 26.61 -3.26
C LYS A 115 -72.13 25.91 -2.10
N ARG A 116 -72.75 24.92 -1.46
CA ARG A 116 -72.11 24.10 -0.42
C ARG A 116 -71.05 23.18 -1.03
N GLN A 117 -71.30 22.59 -2.19
CA GLN A 117 -70.31 21.80 -2.92
C GLN A 117 -69.12 22.64 -3.40
N HIS A 118 -69.32 23.88 -3.86
CA HIS A 118 -68.23 24.77 -4.25
C HIS A 118 -67.39 25.22 -3.06
N ARG A 119 -68.01 25.54 -1.91
CA ARG A 119 -67.26 25.81 -0.66
C ARG A 119 -66.46 24.59 -0.21
N ARG A 120 -67.02 23.38 -0.31
CA ARG A 120 -66.30 22.13 -0.05
C ARG A 120 -65.13 21.94 -1.02
N LEU A 121 -65.33 22.19 -2.31
CA LEU A 121 -64.28 22.12 -3.33
C LEU A 121 -63.16 23.14 -3.06
N CYS A 122 -63.50 24.38 -2.68
CA CYS A 122 -62.51 25.39 -2.31
C CYS A 122 -61.73 25.00 -1.05
N TRP A 123 -62.38 24.41 -0.04
CA TRP A 123 -61.70 23.90 1.14
C TRP A 123 -60.74 22.75 0.78
N VAL A 124 -61.19 21.80 -0.04
CA VAL A 124 -60.34 20.71 -0.52
C VAL A 124 -59.16 21.26 -1.32
N ALA A 125 -59.39 22.21 -2.24
CA ALA A 125 -58.33 22.84 -3.02
C ALA A 125 -57.36 23.64 -2.14
N PHE A 126 -57.84 24.29 -1.08
CA PHE A 126 -57.01 25.01 -0.12
C PHE A 126 -56.11 24.06 0.68
N PHE A 127 -56.68 22.98 1.24
CA PHE A 127 -55.90 21.98 1.98
C PHE A 127 -54.91 21.26 1.07
N LEU A 128 -55.30 20.96 -0.17
CA LEU A 128 -54.41 20.38 -1.18
C LEU A 128 -53.27 21.35 -1.54
N GLY A 129 -53.59 22.62 -1.75
CA GLY A 129 -52.61 23.68 -1.99
C GLY A 129 -51.60 23.77 -0.85
N MET A 130 -52.08 23.87 0.39
CA MET A 130 -51.24 23.90 1.59
C MET A 130 -50.34 22.65 1.72
N ALA A 131 -50.85 21.47 1.39
CA ALA A 131 -50.06 20.23 1.39
C ALA A 131 -48.95 20.27 0.33
N PHE A 132 -49.22 20.77 -0.88
CA PHE A 132 -48.20 20.96 -1.91
C PHE A 132 -47.16 22.02 -1.51
N THR A 133 -47.56 23.11 -0.86
CA THR A 133 -46.61 24.11 -0.35
C THR A 133 -45.72 23.51 0.74
N ALA A 134 -46.27 22.69 1.64
CA ALA A 134 -45.49 22.00 2.66
C ALA A 134 -44.50 20.99 2.06
N LEU A 135 -44.91 20.24 1.03
CA LEU A 135 -44.02 19.35 0.26
C LEU A 135 -42.93 20.15 -0.47
N GLY A 136 -43.27 21.27 -1.09
CA GLY A 136 -42.34 22.17 -1.76
C GLY A 136 -41.30 22.74 -0.80
N TYR A 137 -41.74 23.22 0.37
CA TYR A 137 -40.84 23.66 1.43
C TYR A 137 -39.92 22.53 1.90
N ARG A 138 -40.47 21.33 2.12
CA ARG A 138 -39.68 20.16 2.52
C ARG A 138 -38.65 19.77 1.46
N LEU A 139 -38.98 19.91 0.18
CA LEU A 139 -38.05 19.68 -0.92
C LEU A 139 -36.90 20.70 -0.90
N VAL A 140 -37.20 21.99 -0.73
CA VAL A 140 -36.18 23.05 -0.62
C VAL A 140 -35.29 22.85 0.61
N ASP A 141 -35.86 22.47 1.75
CA ASP A 141 -35.11 22.12 2.97
C ASP A 141 -34.13 20.96 2.70
N LEU A 142 -34.54 19.92 2.01
CA LEU A 142 -33.68 18.78 1.69
C LEU A 142 -32.65 19.07 0.58
N GLN A 143 -33.05 19.75 -0.49
CA GLN A 143 -32.24 19.94 -1.69
C GLN A 143 -31.37 21.20 -1.68
N VAL A 144 -31.66 22.20 -0.83
CA VAL A 144 -30.90 23.46 -0.77
C VAL A 144 -30.30 23.64 0.62
N LEU A 145 -31.12 23.65 1.67
CA LEU A 145 -30.63 23.95 3.02
C LEU A 145 -29.76 22.83 3.60
N ARG A 146 -30.11 21.56 3.34
CA ARG A 146 -29.38 20.38 3.84
C ARG A 146 -28.56 19.67 2.77
N HIS A 147 -28.43 20.25 1.58
CA HIS A 147 -27.75 19.61 0.47
C HIS A 147 -26.31 19.23 0.81
N GLU A 148 -25.53 20.16 1.35
CA GLU A 148 -24.13 19.92 1.68
C GLU A 148 -23.98 18.83 2.75
N ALA A 149 -24.78 18.89 3.82
CA ALA A 149 -24.74 17.89 4.88
C ALA A 149 -25.14 16.49 4.38
N LEU A 150 -26.23 16.39 3.61
CA LEU A 150 -26.75 15.11 3.10
C LEU A 150 -25.88 14.54 1.97
N SER A 151 -25.29 15.39 1.13
CA SER A 151 -24.38 14.95 0.07
C SER A 151 -23.06 14.41 0.65
N VAL A 152 -22.51 15.04 1.68
CA VAL A 152 -21.32 14.52 2.40
C VAL A 152 -21.62 13.17 3.06
N GLU A 153 -22.79 13.02 3.70
CA GLU A 153 -23.18 11.75 4.31
C GLU A 153 -23.43 10.66 3.25
N ALA A 154 -24.04 11.00 2.12
CA ALA A 154 -24.23 10.08 0.99
C ALA A 154 -22.89 9.68 0.35
N GLN A 155 -21.94 10.62 0.22
CA GLN A 155 -20.60 10.35 -0.27
C GLN A 155 -19.83 9.46 0.69
N LYS A 156 -19.90 9.65 2.01
CA LYS A 156 -19.26 8.74 2.99
C LYS A 156 -19.80 7.31 2.90
N ASN A 157 -21.07 7.15 2.54
CA ASN A 157 -21.70 5.83 2.41
C ASN A 157 -21.38 5.15 1.08
N THR A 158 -21.11 5.92 0.03
CA THR A 158 -20.95 5.40 -1.34
C THR A 158 -19.50 5.37 -1.81
N ARG A 159 -18.68 6.36 -1.43
CA ARG A 159 -17.27 6.42 -1.81
C ARG A 159 -16.43 5.55 -0.89
N SER A 160 -15.66 4.65 -1.50
CA SER A 160 -14.65 3.85 -0.83
C SER A 160 -13.28 4.16 -1.43
N ALA A 161 -12.30 4.41 -0.58
CA ALA A 161 -10.90 4.52 -0.97
C ALA A 161 -10.23 3.15 -0.79
N PHE A 162 -9.76 2.56 -1.88
CA PHE A 162 -8.94 1.34 -1.83
C PHE A 162 -7.47 1.74 -1.93
N ALA A 163 -6.69 1.43 -0.90
CA ALA A 163 -5.24 1.63 -0.94
C ALA A 163 -4.58 0.47 -1.69
N HIS A 164 -3.67 0.80 -2.59
CA HIS A 164 -2.79 -0.17 -3.23
C HIS A 164 -1.43 -0.14 -2.56
N GLU A 165 -1.02 -1.29 -2.07
CA GLU A 165 0.21 -1.42 -1.32
C GLU A 165 1.42 -1.49 -2.28
N PRO A 166 2.49 -0.71 -2.02
CA PRO A 166 3.70 -0.78 -2.80
C PRO A 166 4.52 -2.01 -2.39
N ARG A 167 5.21 -2.61 -3.36
CA ARG A 167 6.23 -3.63 -3.08
C ARG A 167 7.44 -2.97 -2.44
N ARG A 168 7.90 -3.48 -1.29
CA ARG A 168 9.13 -3.02 -0.65
C ARG A 168 10.35 -3.40 -1.50
N GLY A 169 11.34 -2.50 -1.60
CA GLY A 169 12.53 -2.66 -2.44
C GLY A 169 13.46 -3.79 -1.97
N ASP A 170 14.20 -4.39 -2.90
CA ASP A 170 15.14 -5.48 -2.64
C ASP A 170 16.44 -4.93 -2.02
N ILE A 171 17.08 -5.71 -1.13
CA ILE A 171 18.45 -5.44 -0.67
C ILE A 171 19.38 -6.41 -1.40
N ARG A 172 20.42 -5.86 -2.04
CA ARG A 172 21.39 -6.59 -2.86
C ARG A 172 22.82 -6.22 -2.50
N ASP A 173 23.80 -7.06 -2.80
CA ASP A 173 25.22 -6.67 -2.71
C ASP A 173 25.78 -6.05 -4.00
N VAL A 174 27.04 -5.63 -3.95
CA VAL A 174 27.81 -5.15 -5.11
C VAL A 174 27.89 -6.14 -6.28
N ARG A 175 27.68 -7.43 -6.03
CA ARG A 175 27.68 -8.49 -7.06
C ARG A 175 26.26 -8.80 -7.57
N GLY A 176 25.23 -8.19 -6.98
CA GLY A 176 23.83 -8.37 -7.35
C GLY A 176 23.11 -9.53 -6.63
N ASN A 177 23.75 -10.19 -5.66
CA ASN A 177 23.12 -11.25 -4.88
C ASN A 177 22.03 -10.67 -3.97
N LEU A 178 20.93 -11.41 -3.78
CA LEU A 178 19.78 -10.96 -2.99
C LEU A 178 19.97 -11.27 -1.50
N TRP A 179 19.89 -10.25 -0.66
CA TRP A 179 19.94 -10.38 0.79
C TRP A 179 18.57 -10.28 1.44
N ALA A 180 17.68 -9.46 0.88
CA ALA A 180 16.29 -9.38 1.30
C ALA A 180 15.39 -9.08 0.10
N THR A 181 14.24 -9.74 0.02
CA THR A 181 13.24 -9.53 -1.03
C THR A 181 11.84 -9.58 -0.44
N SER A 182 10.91 -8.87 -1.06
CA SER A 182 9.49 -8.94 -0.71
C SER A 182 8.73 -9.75 -1.73
N VAL A 183 8.06 -10.79 -1.23
CA VAL A 183 7.19 -11.69 -2.00
C VAL A 183 5.74 -11.35 -1.70
N MET A 184 4.91 -11.33 -2.73
CA MET A 184 3.47 -11.10 -2.58
C MET A 184 2.83 -12.34 -1.96
N VAL A 185 2.05 -12.12 -0.92
CA VAL A 185 1.33 -13.17 -0.19
C VAL A 185 -0.11 -12.74 -0.01
N LYS A 186 -0.95 -13.71 0.33
CA LYS A 186 -2.36 -13.51 0.61
C LYS A 186 -2.63 -13.72 2.09
N THR A 187 -3.48 -12.88 2.65
CA THR A 187 -4.11 -13.16 3.94
C THR A 187 -5.49 -13.72 3.69
N VAL A 188 -5.68 -15.00 3.96
CA VAL A 188 -6.94 -15.69 3.71
C VAL A 188 -7.91 -15.34 4.83
N VAL A 189 -9.06 -14.80 4.45
CA VAL A 189 -10.12 -14.32 5.33
C VAL A 189 -11.45 -14.97 4.99
N ALA A 190 -12.29 -15.13 5.99
CA ALA A 190 -13.63 -15.70 5.85
C ALA A 190 -14.71 -14.77 6.38
N ASP A 191 -15.87 -14.77 5.72
CA ASP A 191 -17.14 -14.29 6.24
C ASP A 191 -18.04 -15.49 6.61
N PRO A 192 -18.01 -15.93 7.88
CA PRO A 192 -18.92 -16.93 8.45
C PRO A 192 -20.40 -16.72 8.13
N PHE A 193 -20.86 -15.49 7.93
CA PHE A 193 -22.26 -15.20 7.61
C PHE A 193 -22.68 -15.75 6.24
N LEU A 194 -21.74 -15.85 5.30
CA LEU A 194 -21.98 -16.37 3.95
C LEU A 194 -21.93 -17.90 3.86
N LEU A 195 -21.48 -18.58 4.93
CA LEU A 195 -21.36 -20.04 4.96
C LEU A 195 -22.68 -20.76 5.26
N HIS A 196 -23.72 -20.03 5.68
CA HIS A 196 -25.03 -20.58 6.05
C HIS A 196 -24.83 -21.79 6.99
N ASP A 197 -25.30 -22.98 6.59
CA ASP A 197 -25.24 -24.21 7.38
C ASP A 197 -24.04 -25.11 7.07
N ARG A 198 -23.05 -24.65 6.29
CA ARG A 198 -21.95 -25.50 5.76
C ARG A 198 -20.52 -25.12 6.20
N PRO A 199 -20.24 -24.66 7.43
CA PRO A 199 -18.87 -24.36 7.85
C PRO A 199 -17.99 -25.61 7.95
N ALA A 200 -18.56 -26.78 8.32
CA ALA A 200 -17.82 -28.03 8.47
C ALA A 200 -17.31 -28.57 7.12
N GLU A 201 -18.13 -28.53 6.08
CA GLU A 201 -17.76 -28.97 4.74
C GLU A 201 -16.64 -28.09 4.16
N MET A 202 -16.76 -26.76 4.32
CA MET A 202 -15.73 -25.81 3.91
C MET A 202 -14.42 -26.03 4.69
N ALA A 203 -14.50 -26.20 6.01
CA ALA A 203 -13.33 -26.43 6.85
C ALA A 203 -12.57 -27.69 6.42
N ARG A 204 -13.27 -28.80 6.17
CA ARG A 204 -12.65 -30.05 5.70
C ARG A 204 -11.93 -29.87 4.37
N ALA A 205 -12.51 -29.11 3.45
CA ALA A 205 -11.90 -28.86 2.14
C ALA A 205 -10.64 -27.98 2.23
N LEU A 206 -10.59 -27.04 3.19
CA LEU A 206 -9.51 -26.07 3.33
C LEU A 206 -8.40 -26.50 4.30
N ALA A 207 -8.70 -27.33 5.30
CA ALA A 207 -7.75 -27.83 6.30
C ALA A 207 -6.42 -28.32 5.70
N PRO A 208 -6.38 -29.19 4.67
CA PRO A 208 -5.11 -29.64 4.09
C PRO A 208 -4.38 -28.53 3.32
N LEU A 209 -5.10 -27.61 2.67
CA LEU A 209 -4.50 -26.52 1.88
C LEU A 209 -3.92 -25.41 2.76
N LEU A 210 -4.52 -25.21 3.93
CA LEU A 210 -4.07 -24.24 4.93
C LEU A 210 -3.13 -24.85 5.96
N GLU A 211 -2.86 -26.16 5.93
CA GLU A 211 -2.07 -26.88 6.94
C GLU A 211 -2.57 -26.61 8.37
N MET A 212 -3.90 -26.58 8.54
CA MET A 212 -4.56 -26.30 9.82
C MET A 212 -5.43 -27.49 10.21
N ASN A 213 -5.60 -27.69 11.52
CA ASN A 213 -6.53 -28.69 12.03
C ASN A 213 -7.98 -28.33 11.65
N GLU A 214 -8.74 -29.31 11.14
CA GLU A 214 -10.15 -29.15 10.76
C GLU A 214 -10.98 -28.60 11.92
N ALA A 215 -10.76 -29.10 13.15
CA ALA A 215 -11.51 -28.67 14.32
C ALA A 215 -11.29 -27.18 14.66
N ASP A 216 -10.04 -26.69 14.54
CA ASP A 216 -9.71 -25.28 14.77
C ASP A 216 -10.35 -24.39 13.69
N LEU A 217 -10.35 -24.86 12.44
CA LEU A 217 -10.91 -24.12 11.33
C LEU A 217 -12.44 -24.05 11.42
N VAL A 218 -13.12 -25.12 11.81
CA VAL A 218 -14.56 -25.11 12.10
C VAL A 218 -14.89 -24.08 13.18
N ARG A 219 -14.11 -24.02 14.27
CA ARG A 219 -14.30 -23.05 15.36
C ARG A 219 -14.12 -21.59 14.88
N LEU A 220 -13.25 -21.35 13.90
CA LEU A 220 -13.05 -20.03 13.29
C LEU A 220 -14.21 -19.66 12.36
N LEU A 221 -14.73 -20.62 11.59
CA LEU A 221 -15.80 -20.44 10.62
C LEU A 221 -17.21 -20.40 11.24
N GLN A 222 -17.35 -20.77 12.51
CA GLN A 222 -18.63 -20.66 13.22
C GLN A 222 -19.06 -19.20 13.40
N LEU A 223 -20.35 -18.95 13.17
CA LEU A 223 -20.99 -17.68 13.46
C LEU A 223 -21.01 -17.41 14.96
N LYS A 224 -20.43 -16.27 15.35
CA LYS A 224 -20.40 -15.79 16.73
C LYS A 224 -21.13 -14.46 16.83
N PHE A 225 -21.98 -14.35 17.85
CA PHE A 225 -22.71 -13.13 18.17
C PHE A 225 -22.03 -12.46 19.36
N ARG A 226 -21.71 -11.17 19.21
CA ARG A 226 -21.33 -10.29 20.32
C ARG A 226 -22.30 -9.11 20.37
N LEU A 227 -22.57 -8.60 21.56
CA LEU A 227 -23.30 -7.35 21.74
C LEU A 227 -22.28 -6.21 21.75
N ASP A 228 -22.53 -5.18 20.95
CA ASP A 228 -21.80 -3.92 21.00
C ASP A 228 -22.19 -3.11 22.24
N ASP A 229 -21.40 -2.10 22.61
CA ASP A 229 -21.67 -1.17 23.72
C ASP A 229 -23.00 -0.40 23.52
N LYS A 230 -23.52 -0.40 22.28
CA LYS A 230 -24.81 0.19 21.89
C LYS A 230 -25.96 -0.82 21.79
N GLY A 231 -25.77 -2.06 22.28
CA GLY A 231 -26.79 -3.12 22.26
C GLY A 231 -27.06 -3.72 20.87
N LYS A 232 -26.22 -3.42 19.87
CA LYS A 232 -26.35 -3.98 18.52
C LYS A 232 -25.63 -5.33 18.44
N THR A 233 -26.27 -6.35 17.88
CA THR A 233 -25.63 -7.65 17.65
C THR A 233 -24.61 -7.53 16.52
N LEU A 234 -23.33 -7.64 16.86
CA LEU A 234 -22.21 -7.73 15.93
C LEU A 234 -21.90 -9.20 15.64
N THR A 235 -21.82 -9.51 14.35
CA THR A 235 -21.44 -10.82 13.85
C THR A 235 -19.98 -10.81 13.40
N ASN A 236 -19.27 -11.93 13.51
CA ASN A 236 -17.91 -12.09 13.01
C ASN A 236 -17.87 -12.20 11.48
N ARG A 237 -18.11 -11.10 10.77
CA ARG A 237 -18.06 -11.06 9.29
C ARG A 237 -16.66 -11.08 8.69
N PHE A 238 -15.65 -10.85 9.53
CA PHE A 238 -14.25 -10.81 9.12
C PHE A 238 -13.43 -11.66 10.09
N VAL A 239 -13.00 -12.83 9.63
CA VAL A 239 -12.16 -13.75 10.39
C VAL A 239 -10.94 -14.09 9.56
N VAL A 240 -9.75 -13.76 10.08
CA VAL A 240 -8.48 -14.16 9.46
C VAL A 240 -8.24 -15.64 9.74
N LEU A 241 -8.10 -16.44 8.68
CA LEU A 241 -7.81 -17.88 8.78
C LEU A 241 -6.31 -18.14 8.84
N LYS A 242 -5.57 -17.66 7.83
CA LYS A 242 -4.11 -17.82 7.74
C LYS A 242 -3.51 -16.60 7.05
N ARG A 243 -2.45 -16.04 7.65
CA ARG A 243 -1.64 -14.96 7.06
C ARG A 243 -0.48 -15.57 6.26
N LYS A 244 0.09 -14.80 5.34
CA LYS A 244 1.31 -15.17 4.59
C LYS A 244 1.15 -16.43 3.72
N VAL A 245 -0.01 -16.59 3.09
CA VAL A 245 -0.28 -17.71 2.17
C VAL A 245 0.31 -17.38 0.80
N PRO A 246 1.13 -18.26 0.18
CA PRO A 246 1.62 -18.05 -1.18
C PRO A 246 0.48 -17.90 -2.19
N VAL A 247 0.73 -17.19 -3.29
CA VAL A 247 -0.29 -16.92 -4.32
C VAL A 247 -0.75 -18.23 -4.98
N GLU A 248 0.16 -19.19 -5.14
CA GLU A 248 -0.11 -20.51 -5.70
C GLU A 248 -1.09 -21.31 -4.82
N SER A 249 -0.85 -21.31 -3.50
CA SER A 249 -1.75 -21.94 -2.52
C SER A 249 -3.13 -21.29 -2.53
N TRP A 250 -3.20 -19.96 -2.70
CA TRP A 250 -4.48 -19.25 -2.85
C TRP A 250 -5.23 -19.67 -4.13
N GLN A 251 -4.55 -19.83 -5.25
CA GLN A 251 -5.15 -20.32 -6.49
C GLN A 251 -5.70 -21.75 -6.32
N GLN A 252 -4.97 -22.61 -5.61
CA GLN A 252 -5.44 -23.96 -5.26
C GLN A 252 -6.71 -23.90 -4.39
N ILE A 253 -6.75 -23.02 -3.39
CA ILE A 253 -7.95 -22.79 -2.57
C ILE A 253 -9.14 -22.36 -3.43
N GLN A 254 -8.95 -21.37 -4.32
CA GLN A 254 -10.02 -20.88 -5.20
C GLN A 254 -10.55 -21.98 -6.14
N SER A 255 -9.64 -22.74 -6.76
CA SER A 255 -10.03 -23.86 -7.62
C SER A 255 -10.80 -24.94 -6.85
N LYS A 256 -10.36 -25.28 -5.63
CA LYS A 256 -11.05 -26.25 -4.76
C LYS A 256 -12.45 -25.79 -4.37
N ILE A 257 -12.63 -24.53 -3.97
CA ILE A 257 -13.94 -23.95 -3.65
C ILE A 257 -14.84 -23.95 -4.89
N SER A 258 -14.31 -23.58 -6.05
CA SER A 258 -15.07 -23.59 -7.30
C SER A 258 -15.54 -25.00 -7.67
N GLN A 259 -14.71 -26.01 -7.44
CA GLN A 259 -15.01 -27.42 -7.69
C GLN A 259 -16.07 -27.94 -6.70
N LEU A 260 -15.92 -27.66 -5.40
CA LEU A 260 -16.84 -28.10 -4.36
C LEU A 260 -18.27 -27.59 -4.60
N TYR A 261 -18.36 -26.33 -5.02
CA TYR A 261 -19.63 -25.65 -5.28
C TYR A 261 -19.93 -25.53 -6.78
N SER A 262 -19.51 -26.50 -7.59
CA SER A 262 -19.80 -26.52 -9.03
C SER A 262 -21.25 -26.92 -9.32
N VAL A 263 -21.85 -26.26 -10.31
CA VAL A 263 -23.18 -26.61 -10.81
C VAL A 263 -23.03 -27.53 -12.02
N PRO A 264 -23.64 -28.73 -12.03
CA PRO A 264 -23.68 -29.57 -13.21
C PRO A 264 -24.30 -28.84 -14.39
N LYS A 265 -23.63 -28.88 -15.56
CA LYS A 265 -24.15 -28.28 -16.80
C LYS A 265 -25.52 -28.88 -17.12
N GLY A 266 -26.54 -28.03 -17.26
CA GLY A 266 -27.92 -28.42 -17.59
C GLY A 266 -28.91 -28.43 -16.41
N LYS A 267 -28.45 -28.35 -15.15
CA LYS A 267 -29.36 -28.21 -14.00
C LYS A 267 -29.95 -26.79 -13.94
N LYS A 268 -31.27 -26.65 -14.09
CA LYS A 268 -31.97 -25.38 -13.86
C LYS A 268 -32.05 -25.10 -12.36
N ILE A 269 -31.24 -24.16 -11.88
CA ILE A 269 -31.20 -23.77 -10.47
C ILE A 269 -32.11 -22.56 -10.24
N SER A 270 -32.84 -22.56 -9.10
CA SER A 270 -33.63 -21.40 -8.65
C SER A 270 -32.75 -20.16 -8.41
N SER A 271 -33.31 -18.95 -8.52
CA SER A 271 -32.58 -17.72 -8.22
C SER A 271 -32.01 -17.70 -6.79
N THR A 272 -32.71 -18.31 -5.83
CA THR A 272 -32.30 -18.40 -4.42
C THR A 272 -31.10 -19.34 -4.23
N GLU A 273 -31.15 -20.53 -4.84
CA GLU A 273 -30.05 -21.50 -4.77
C GLU A 273 -28.80 -20.99 -5.50
N ARG A 274 -28.96 -20.22 -6.60
CA ARG A 274 -27.83 -19.51 -7.22
C ARG A 274 -27.21 -18.46 -6.30
N ALA A 275 -28.03 -17.72 -5.56
CA ALA A 275 -27.54 -16.72 -4.61
C ALA A 275 -26.78 -17.39 -3.46
N ALA A 276 -27.32 -18.45 -2.86
CA ALA A 276 -26.67 -19.20 -1.79
C ALA A 276 -25.31 -19.78 -2.24
N LEU A 277 -25.22 -20.30 -3.47
CA LEU A 277 -23.96 -20.79 -4.03
C LEU A 277 -22.94 -19.68 -4.27
N ALA A 278 -23.40 -18.50 -4.69
CA ALA A 278 -22.54 -17.34 -4.86
C ALA A 278 -22.00 -16.86 -3.50
N ASP A 279 -22.83 -16.87 -2.46
CA ASP A 279 -22.41 -16.55 -1.10
C ASP A 279 -21.35 -17.53 -0.60
N LEU A 280 -21.54 -18.84 -0.78
CA LEU A 280 -20.55 -19.87 -0.39
C LEU A 280 -19.20 -19.69 -1.09
N ARG A 281 -19.20 -19.30 -2.37
CA ARG A 281 -17.98 -19.00 -3.12
C ARG A 281 -17.31 -17.70 -2.69
N ALA A 282 -18.10 -16.72 -2.27
CA ALA A 282 -17.63 -15.42 -1.77
C ALA A 282 -17.30 -15.45 -0.27
N ALA A 283 -17.63 -16.53 0.44
CA ALA A 283 -17.40 -16.67 1.87
C ALA A 283 -15.92 -16.65 2.23
N ILE A 284 -15.05 -17.14 1.36
CA ILE A 284 -13.60 -17.11 1.54
C ILE A 284 -13.01 -16.12 0.55
N THR A 285 -12.33 -15.11 1.07
CA THR A 285 -11.64 -14.09 0.28
C THR A 285 -10.19 -13.99 0.72
N ALA A 286 -9.41 -13.21 -0.01
CA ALA A 286 -8.02 -12.95 0.35
C ALA A 286 -7.74 -11.46 0.24
N GLU A 287 -7.06 -10.94 1.24
CA GLU A 287 -6.46 -9.62 1.19
C GLU A 287 -5.05 -9.73 0.59
N ASP A 288 -4.70 -8.76 -0.23
CA ASP A 288 -3.33 -8.59 -0.70
C ASP A 288 -2.42 -8.24 0.47
N GLY A 289 -1.21 -8.78 0.45
CA GLY A 289 -0.17 -8.42 1.38
C GLY A 289 1.21 -8.79 0.82
N GLN A 290 2.23 -8.51 1.61
CA GLN A 290 3.60 -8.88 1.27
C GLN A 290 4.31 -9.48 2.47
N GLN A 291 5.25 -10.37 2.19
CA GLN A 291 6.14 -10.93 3.18
C GLN A 291 7.58 -10.63 2.79
N ARG A 292 8.34 -10.10 3.75
CA ARG A 292 9.78 -9.96 3.64
C ARG A 292 10.46 -11.31 3.88
N ILE A 293 11.36 -11.68 2.98
CA ILE A 293 12.13 -12.94 3.02
C ILE A 293 13.61 -12.59 2.94
N TYR A 294 14.40 -13.22 3.81
CA TYR A 294 15.87 -13.16 3.85
C TYR A 294 16.42 -14.52 3.39
N PRO A 295 16.85 -14.67 2.11
CA PRO A 295 17.19 -15.97 1.54
C PRO A 295 18.34 -16.71 2.25
N HIS A 296 19.21 -15.97 2.93
CA HIS A 296 20.41 -16.50 3.59
C HIS A 296 20.25 -16.64 5.11
N TYR A 297 19.01 -16.64 5.63
CA TYR A 297 18.68 -16.84 7.04
C TYR A 297 19.50 -15.94 7.96
N GLN A 298 20.38 -16.52 8.80
CA GLN A 298 21.15 -15.82 9.83
C GLN A 298 22.28 -14.93 9.29
N LEU A 299 22.68 -15.11 8.02
CA LEU A 299 23.81 -14.41 7.43
C LEU A 299 23.57 -12.89 7.41
N ALA A 300 24.49 -12.15 8.04
CA ALA A 300 24.41 -10.70 8.25
C ALA A 300 23.10 -10.21 8.90
N ALA A 301 22.44 -11.03 9.73
CA ALA A 301 21.16 -10.69 10.35
C ALA A 301 21.20 -9.34 11.09
N HIS A 302 22.27 -9.03 11.82
CA HIS A 302 22.41 -7.76 12.54
C HIS A 302 22.62 -6.54 11.63
N VAL A 303 23.17 -6.75 10.43
CA VAL A 303 23.36 -5.67 9.45
C VAL A 303 22.05 -5.41 8.74
N LEU A 304 21.41 -6.46 8.22
CA LEU A 304 20.12 -6.34 7.54
C LEU A 304 19.03 -5.83 8.49
N GLY A 305 19.00 -6.39 9.71
CA GLY A 305 17.89 -6.24 10.64
C GLY A 305 16.67 -7.04 10.20
N PHE A 306 15.49 -6.59 10.60
CA PHE A 306 14.25 -7.25 10.24
C PHE A 306 13.08 -6.26 10.12
N VAL A 307 11.96 -6.76 9.60
CA VAL A 307 10.69 -6.02 9.52
C VAL A 307 9.72 -6.49 10.59
N GLY A 308 8.96 -5.55 11.14
CA GLY A 308 7.91 -5.83 12.11
C GLY A 308 6.66 -6.42 11.48
N SER A 309 5.68 -6.73 12.33
CA SER A 309 4.31 -6.98 11.88
C SER A 309 3.64 -5.66 11.50
N ASP A 310 2.64 -5.74 10.61
CA ASP A 310 1.86 -4.57 10.21
C ASP A 310 1.23 -3.91 11.44
N GLU A 311 1.36 -2.59 11.54
CA GLU A 311 0.85 -1.80 12.66
C GLU A 311 -0.08 -0.68 12.16
N GLN A 312 -1.02 -0.24 12.98
CA GLN A 312 -1.86 0.90 12.63
C GLN A 312 -1.09 2.19 12.95
N ALA A 313 -0.87 3.03 11.94
CA ALA A 313 -0.34 4.37 12.10
C ALA A 313 -1.31 5.24 12.91
N SER A 314 -0.75 6.22 13.62
CA SER A 314 -1.49 7.21 14.41
C SER A 314 -2.48 8.04 13.59
N ASN A 315 -2.31 8.12 12.27
CA ASN A 315 -3.21 8.81 11.35
C ASN A 315 -4.37 7.92 10.83
N GLY A 316 -4.53 6.71 11.37
CA GLY A 316 -5.57 5.76 10.97
C GLY A 316 -5.24 4.89 9.76
N GLY A 317 -4.10 5.11 9.09
CA GLY A 317 -3.58 4.22 8.05
C GLY A 317 -2.87 3.00 8.63
N TRP A 318 -2.61 1.97 7.83
CA TRP A 318 -1.71 0.87 8.23
C TRP A 318 -0.25 1.27 7.97
N ILE A 319 0.75 0.66 8.60
CA ILE A 319 2.17 0.69 8.21
C ILE A 319 2.53 -0.75 7.95
N LEU A 320 2.89 -1.04 6.70
CA LEU A 320 3.15 -2.41 6.29
C LEU A 320 4.59 -2.76 6.55
N SER A 321 4.78 -3.81 7.33
CA SER A 321 6.09 -4.42 7.62
C SER A 321 7.19 -3.36 7.87
N PRO A 322 7.02 -2.48 8.88
CA PRO A 322 7.98 -1.42 9.15
C PRO A 322 9.35 -2.01 9.49
N GLY A 323 10.42 -1.46 8.93
CA GLY A 323 11.78 -1.82 9.35
C GLY A 323 11.98 -1.52 10.83
N ARG A 324 12.46 -2.50 11.60
CA ARG A 324 12.61 -2.38 13.07
C ARG A 324 14.05 -2.24 13.51
N GLU A 325 14.98 -2.87 12.82
CA GLU A 325 16.40 -2.85 13.17
C GLU A 325 17.28 -2.75 11.91
N GLY A 326 18.58 -2.50 12.12
CA GLY A 326 19.58 -2.53 11.06
C GLY A 326 19.30 -1.61 9.88
N LEU A 327 19.64 -2.09 8.69
CA LEU A 327 19.42 -1.40 7.43
C LEU A 327 17.93 -1.27 7.09
N GLU A 328 17.10 -2.26 7.47
CA GLU A 328 15.65 -2.20 7.27
C GLU A 328 15.05 -0.99 7.98
N LEU A 329 15.45 -0.70 9.22
CA LEU A 329 15.03 0.52 9.93
C LEU A 329 15.62 1.78 9.30
N ARG A 330 16.94 1.78 9.07
CA ARG A 330 17.65 2.98 8.59
C ARG A 330 17.13 3.46 7.24
N PHE A 331 16.79 2.53 6.35
CA PHE A 331 16.35 2.82 4.99
C PHE A 331 14.86 2.55 4.77
N ASP A 332 14.06 2.44 5.84
CA ASP A 332 12.63 2.12 5.74
C ASP A 332 11.87 3.06 4.79
N LYS A 333 12.15 4.37 4.87
CA LYS A 333 11.54 5.39 4.01
C LYS A 333 11.82 5.16 2.51
N VAL A 334 12.98 4.63 2.18
CA VAL A 334 13.43 4.39 0.80
C VAL A 334 12.91 3.03 0.31
N LEU A 335 12.94 2.03 1.19
CA LEU A 335 12.52 0.66 0.90
C LEU A 335 11.00 0.50 0.82
N SER A 336 10.22 1.25 1.60
CA SER A 336 8.76 1.09 1.68
C SER A 336 8.00 1.56 0.44
N GLY A 337 8.56 2.49 -0.35
CA GLY A 337 7.89 3.05 -1.53
C GLY A 337 6.72 3.97 -1.18
N SER A 338 5.88 4.28 -2.18
CA SER A 338 4.73 5.16 -1.99
C SER A 338 3.42 4.47 -2.35
N ARG A 339 2.45 4.53 -1.43
CA ARG A 339 1.14 3.91 -1.63
C ARG A 339 0.38 4.54 -2.78
N GLY A 340 -0.28 3.66 -3.54
CA GLY A 340 -1.32 4.04 -4.47
C GLY A 340 -2.64 4.10 -3.75
N TRP A 341 -3.61 4.77 -4.35
CA TRP A 341 -4.98 4.80 -3.87
C TRP A 341 -5.92 4.99 -5.04
N ARG A 342 -7.11 4.41 -4.94
CA ARG A 342 -8.21 4.69 -5.86
C ARG A 342 -9.46 5.02 -5.09
N VAL A 343 -10.20 6.01 -5.57
CA VAL A 343 -11.52 6.36 -5.06
C VAL A 343 -12.55 5.85 -6.06
N THR A 344 -13.44 5.00 -5.57
CA THR A 344 -14.52 4.43 -6.38
C THR A 344 -15.81 4.42 -5.57
N GLU A 345 -16.94 4.43 -6.27
CA GLU A 345 -18.22 4.14 -5.65
C GLU A 345 -18.41 2.64 -5.43
N VAL A 346 -19.05 2.28 -4.33
CA VAL A 346 -19.43 0.91 -4.01
C VAL A 346 -20.95 0.74 -4.03
N ASP A 347 -21.40 -0.40 -4.54
CA ASP A 347 -22.81 -0.82 -4.51
C ASP A 347 -23.25 -1.10 -3.06
N ARG A 348 -24.56 -1.28 -2.81
CA ARG A 348 -25.14 -1.70 -1.51
C ARG A 348 -24.52 -2.98 -0.94
N ARG A 349 -23.92 -3.81 -1.80
CA ARG A 349 -23.17 -5.02 -1.44
C ARG A 349 -21.66 -4.78 -1.23
N ARG A 350 -21.21 -3.53 -1.14
CA ARG A 350 -19.80 -3.10 -1.05
C ARG A 350 -18.90 -3.57 -2.19
N ARG A 351 -19.48 -3.88 -3.35
CA ARG A 351 -18.71 -4.22 -4.55
C ARG A 351 -18.34 -2.93 -5.27
N GLU A 352 -17.10 -2.84 -5.72
CA GLU A 352 -16.62 -1.74 -6.56
C GLU A 352 -17.48 -1.62 -7.82
N VAL A 353 -17.93 -0.41 -8.12
CA VAL A 353 -18.54 -0.07 -9.39
C VAL A 353 -17.48 0.58 -10.28
N VAL A 354 -16.82 -0.25 -11.10
CA VAL A 354 -15.65 0.14 -11.93
C VAL A 354 -15.95 1.35 -12.83
N ALA A 355 -17.20 1.55 -13.24
CA ALA A 355 -17.61 2.68 -14.08
C ALA A 355 -17.51 4.04 -13.37
N PHE A 356 -17.48 4.08 -12.04
CA PHE A 356 -17.43 5.31 -11.23
C PHE A 356 -16.06 5.48 -10.54
N ARG A 357 -14.97 5.14 -11.24
CA ARG A 357 -13.61 5.46 -10.79
C ARG A 357 -13.35 6.94 -11.05
N GLU A 358 -13.20 7.71 -9.97
CA GLU A 358 -12.92 9.14 -10.08
C GLU A 358 -11.42 9.39 -10.23
N GLN A 359 -10.62 8.78 -9.35
CA GLN A 359 -9.18 9.00 -9.26
C GLN A 359 -8.49 7.68 -8.93
N GLU A 360 -7.40 7.38 -9.65
CA GLU A 360 -6.57 6.20 -9.46
C GLU A 360 -5.10 6.62 -9.55
N VAL A 361 -4.39 6.50 -8.43
CA VAL A 361 -2.95 6.69 -8.34
C VAL A 361 -2.32 5.33 -8.09
N ALA A 362 -1.52 4.86 -9.05
CA ALA A 362 -0.81 3.58 -8.91
C ALA A 362 0.24 3.65 -7.78
N ALA A 363 0.41 2.52 -7.07
CA ALA A 363 1.47 2.40 -6.08
C ALA A 363 2.84 2.40 -6.75
N ARG A 364 3.83 3.06 -6.15
CA ARG A 364 5.22 3.02 -6.62
C ARG A 364 6.03 2.13 -5.70
N PRO A 365 6.73 1.11 -6.25
CA PRO A 365 7.57 0.25 -5.44
C PRO A 365 8.70 1.04 -4.78
N GLY A 366 9.18 0.54 -3.64
CA GLY A 366 10.35 1.09 -2.98
C GLY A 366 11.62 0.90 -3.81
N LEU A 367 12.63 1.71 -3.51
CA LEU A 367 13.92 1.62 -4.20
C LEU A 367 14.73 0.44 -3.68
N ASN A 368 15.54 -0.14 -4.55
CA ASN A 368 16.46 -1.21 -4.18
C ASN A 368 17.71 -0.62 -3.53
N LEU A 369 18.22 -1.31 -2.52
CA LEU A 369 19.43 -0.91 -1.80
C LEU A 369 20.59 -1.83 -2.19
N VAL A 370 21.73 -1.24 -2.57
CA VAL A 370 22.94 -1.97 -2.95
C VAL A 370 24.00 -1.79 -1.85
N LEU A 371 24.40 -2.89 -1.23
CA LEU A 371 25.37 -2.96 -0.14
C LEU A 371 26.79 -3.04 -0.64
N THR A 372 27.73 -2.59 0.18
CA THR A 372 29.17 -2.85 0.02
C THR A 372 29.61 -4.23 0.50
N LEU A 373 28.76 -4.90 1.29
CA LEU A 373 29.01 -6.24 1.79
C LEU A 373 29.26 -7.21 0.64
N ASP A 374 30.18 -8.14 0.84
CA ASP A 374 30.41 -9.26 -0.07
C ASP A 374 29.93 -10.54 0.61
N MET A 375 28.92 -11.19 0.02
CA MET A 375 28.30 -12.39 0.59
C MET A 375 29.32 -13.48 0.94
N ARG A 376 30.36 -13.66 0.12
CA ARG A 376 31.36 -14.71 0.37
C ARG A 376 32.28 -14.33 1.53
N VAL A 377 32.66 -13.05 1.63
CA VAL A 377 33.49 -12.57 2.74
C VAL A 377 32.70 -12.62 4.04
N GLN A 378 31.41 -12.26 4.01
CA GLN A 378 30.52 -12.38 5.17
C GLN A 378 30.42 -13.83 5.64
N GLN A 379 30.18 -14.77 4.71
CA GLN A 379 30.03 -16.18 5.06
C GLN A 379 31.31 -16.73 5.69
N ILE A 380 32.48 -16.47 5.10
CA ILE A 380 33.77 -16.88 5.67
C ILE A 380 33.94 -16.28 7.07
N LEU A 381 33.65 -14.99 7.24
CA LEU A 381 33.81 -14.32 8.53
C LEU A 381 32.94 -14.94 9.64
N GLU A 382 31.67 -15.23 9.34
CA GLU A 382 30.75 -15.87 10.28
C GLU A 382 31.14 -17.32 10.59
N GLU A 383 31.61 -18.08 9.60
CA GLU A 383 32.10 -19.45 9.79
C GLU A 383 33.33 -19.49 10.72
N GLU A 384 34.31 -18.60 10.50
CA GLU A 384 35.52 -18.48 11.33
C GLU A 384 35.20 -18.01 12.76
N LEU A 385 34.29 -17.04 12.90
CA LEU A 385 33.77 -16.60 14.20
C LEU A 385 33.06 -17.75 14.94
N ALA A 386 32.28 -18.56 14.23
CA ALA A 386 31.59 -19.70 14.83
C ALA A 386 32.59 -20.78 15.28
N GLU A 387 33.69 -20.99 14.54
CA GLU A 387 34.78 -21.84 15.00
C GLU A 387 35.48 -21.29 16.24
N ALA A 388 35.78 -19.99 16.26
CA ALA A 388 36.35 -19.32 17.44
C ALA A 388 35.44 -19.44 18.67
N MET A 389 34.12 -19.27 18.48
CA MET A 389 33.13 -19.47 19.53
C MET A 389 33.16 -20.89 20.10
N ARG A 390 33.25 -21.92 19.23
CA ARG A 390 33.32 -23.33 19.67
C ARG A 390 34.62 -23.64 20.42
N LYS A 391 35.74 -23.09 19.95
CA LYS A 391 37.07 -23.36 20.51
C LYS A 391 37.30 -22.69 21.85
N HIS A 392 36.82 -21.45 22.01
CA HIS A 392 37.13 -20.61 23.16
C HIS A 392 35.93 -20.38 24.10
N ALA A 393 34.73 -20.77 23.70
CA ALA A 393 33.48 -20.57 24.43
C ALA A 393 33.29 -19.14 25.03
N PRO A 394 33.57 -18.06 24.27
CA PRO A 394 33.33 -16.72 24.77
C PRO A 394 31.82 -16.42 24.80
N ILE A 395 31.43 -15.41 25.59
CA ILE A 395 30.03 -14.98 25.71
C ILE A 395 29.52 -14.41 24.38
N SER A 396 30.38 -13.66 23.68
CA SER A 396 30.08 -13.09 22.37
C SER A 396 31.37 -12.85 21.58
N ALA A 397 31.26 -12.74 20.28
CA ALA A 397 32.37 -12.42 19.39
C ALA A 397 31.90 -11.52 18.25
N THR A 398 32.74 -10.56 17.87
CA THR A 398 32.47 -9.61 16.80
C THR A 398 33.68 -9.51 15.89
N ALA A 399 33.44 -9.44 14.58
CA ALA A 399 34.50 -9.11 13.63
C ALA A 399 33.96 -8.21 12.50
N ILE A 400 34.85 -7.36 11.99
CA ILE A 400 34.56 -6.43 10.91
C ILE A 400 35.69 -6.52 9.87
N ALA A 401 35.34 -6.74 8.62
CA ALA A 401 36.27 -6.69 7.50
C ALA A 401 36.01 -5.43 6.67
N VAL A 402 37.02 -4.57 6.57
CA VAL A 402 36.94 -3.28 5.87
C VAL A 402 37.96 -3.24 4.74
N ARG A 403 37.60 -2.64 3.60
CA ARG A 403 38.55 -2.29 2.54
C ARG A 403 39.26 -0.98 2.91
N PRO A 404 40.58 -0.99 3.22
CA PRO A 404 41.25 0.19 3.77
C PRO A 404 41.28 1.40 2.83
N ARG A 405 41.32 1.16 1.51
CA ARG A 405 41.42 2.24 0.52
C ARG A 405 40.14 3.04 0.34
N THR A 406 38.97 2.44 0.57
CA THR A 406 37.66 3.05 0.29
C THR A 406 36.83 3.22 1.56
N GLY A 407 37.18 2.53 2.65
CA GLY A 407 36.36 2.46 3.86
C GLY A 407 35.11 1.56 3.71
N GLU A 408 34.96 0.86 2.59
CA GLU A 408 33.83 -0.04 2.36
C GLU A 408 33.88 -1.21 3.35
N ILE A 409 32.78 -1.46 4.04
CA ILE A 409 32.61 -2.64 4.89
C ILE A 409 32.27 -3.82 3.98
N LEU A 410 33.13 -4.83 3.98
CA LEU A 410 32.97 -6.05 3.19
C LEU A 410 32.22 -7.13 3.98
N ALA A 411 32.42 -7.18 5.29
CA ALA A 411 31.71 -8.06 6.20
C ALA A 411 31.62 -7.45 7.60
N LEU A 412 30.52 -7.69 8.29
CA LEU A 412 30.31 -7.36 9.70
C LEU A 412 29.47 -8.45 10.33
N ALA A 413 30.06 -9.16 11.29
CA ALA A 413 29.45 -10.32 11.91
C ALA A 413 29.50 -10.21 13.43
N ASN A 414 28.41 -10.61 14.09
CA ASN A 414 28.35 -10.78 15.53
C ASN A 414 27.80 -12.17 15.85
N LEU A 415 28.35 -12.80 16.87
CA LEU A 415 27.81 -14.00 17.49
C LEU A 415 27.57 -13.74 18.98
N PRO A 416 26.48 -14.27 19.57
CA PRO A 416 25.45 -15.09 18.93
C PRO A 416 24.54 -14.30 17.95
N THR A 417 23.91 -15.00 17.00
CA THR A 417 23.08 -14.42 15.93
C THR A 417 21.62 -14.92 16.00
N PHE A 418 20.75 -14.40 15.13
CA PHE A 418 19.33 -14.77 15.03
C PHE A 418 18.90 -14.92 13.57
N ASP A 419 17.76 -15.57 13.32
CA ASP A 419 17.16 -15.64 11.98
C ASP A 419 16.12 -14.51 11.81
N PRO A 420 16.33 -13.55 10.90
CA PRO A 420 15.38 -12.46 10.64
C PRO A 420 14.07 -12.94 10.01
N ASN A 421 14.00 -14.16 9.48
CA ASN A 421 12.73 -14.77 9.06
C ASN A 421 11.90 -15.29 10.25
N ASN A 422 12.56 -15.63 11.37
CA ASN A 422 11.93 -16.16 12.58
C ASN A 422 12.30 -15.38 13.84
N ILE A 423 11.76 -14.17 13.93
CA ILE A 423 12.04 -13.23 15.04
C ILE A 423 11.46 -13.72 16.37
N LYS A 424 10.39 -14.53 16.36
CA LYS A 424 9.67 -14.93 17.59
C LYS A 424 10.54 -15.72 18.56
N ASP A 425 11.52 -16.44 18.04
CA ASP A 425 12.42 -17.28 18.83
C ASP A 425 13.70 -16.53 19.26
N SER A 426 13.83 -15.25 18.89
CA SER A 426 15.01 -14.42 19.20
C SER A 426 14.81 -13.59 20.47
N THR A 427 15.83 -13.55 21.32
CA THR A 427 15.90 -12.62 22.47
C THR A 427 16.58 -11.31 22.05
N ASP A 428 16.39 -10.25 22.83
CA ASP A 428 16.99 -8.93 22.57
C ASP A 428 18.53 -9.00 22.50
N ASP A 429 19.16 -9.86 23.30
CA ASP A 429 20.61 -10.06 23.28
C ASP A 429 21.12 -10.68 21.97
N LEU A 430 20.36 -11.63 21.39
CA LEU A 430 20.69 -12.23 20.09
C LEU A 430 20.57 -11.23 18.94
N ARG A 431 19.67 -10.24 19.06
CA ARG A 431 19.42 -9.23 18.03
C ARG A 431 20.34 -8.01 18.12
N ARG A 432 21.03 -7.84 19.25
CA ARG A 432 21.92 -6.72 19.49
C ARG A 432 23.12 -6.74 18.54
N ASN A 433 23.29 -5.67 17.75
CA ASN A 433 24.46 -5.49 16.92
C ASN A 433 25.65 -4.96 17.74
N ARG A 434 26.37 -5.89 18.39
CA ARG A 434 27.47 -5.59 19.31
C ARG A 434 28.57 -4.72 18.70
N ALA A 435 28.89 -4.92 17.43
CA ALA A 435 29.85 -4.10 16.68
C ALA A 435 29.57 -2.58 16.72
N ILE A 436 28.31 -2.20 16.90
CA ILE A 436 27.87 -0.79 16.87
C ILE A 436 27.41 -0.34 18.25
N THR A 437 26.74 -1.21 19.01
CA THR A 437 26.13 -0.83 20.29
C THR A 437 27.07 -0.97 21.48
N ASP A 438 28.07 -1.85 21.41
CA ASP A 438 28.87 -2.22 22.58
C ASP A 438 30.17 -1.43 22.56
N THR A 439 30.51 -0.85 23.71
CA THR A 439 31.79 -0.18 23.89
C THR A 439 32.73 -1.15 24.57
N ALA A 440 33.91 -1.37 23.98
CA ALA A 440 34.98 -2.19 24.54
C ALA A 440 36.24 -1.34 24.73
N GLU A 441 37.01 -1.63 25.77
CA GLU A 441 38.32 -1.01 25.95
C GLU A 441 39.29 -1.57 24.89
N PRO A 442 39.97 -0.72 24.10
CA PRO A 442 40.80 -1.17 22.98
C PRO A 442 42.11 -1.86 23.41
N GLY A 443 42.40 -1.95 24.72
CA GLY A 443 43.62 -2.58 25.24
C GLY A 443 44.90 -2.10 24.53
N SER A 444 45.73 -3.05 24.14
CA SER A 444 47.03 -2.82 23.48
C SER A 444 46.92 -2.28 22.04
N ASP A 445 45.73 -2.30 21.43
CA ASP A 445 45.51 -1.84 20.04
C ASP A 445 45.63 -0.31 19.91
N ARG A 446 45.61 0.41 21.04
CA ARG A 446 45.78 1.87 21.09
C ARG A 446 47.24 2.34 20.94
N LEU A 447 48.19 1.45 20.69
CA LEU A 447 49.60 1.81 20.46
C LEU A 447 50.02 1.75 18.98
N PRO A 448 49.49 2.61 18.08
CA PRO A 448 50.12 2.79 16.78
C PRO A 448 51.41 3.59 17.00
N GLY A 449 52.57 2.93 17.05
CA GLY A 449 53.86 3.64 17.04
C GLY A 449 55.08 3.00 17.71
N ARG A 450 55.05 1.75 18.19
CA ARG A 450 56.26 1.14 18.79
C ARG A 450 57.11 0.25 17.90
N HIS A 451 56.69 -0.03 16.67
CA HIS A 451 57.50 -0.78 15.71
C HIS A 451 57.30 -0.24 14.30
N PHE A 452 58.09 0.76 13.92
CA PHE A 452 58.54 0.99 12.54
C PHE A 452 59.89 1.69 12.56
#